data_AF-A0A3N8IFI8-F1
#
_entry.id   AF-A0A3N8IFI8-F1
#
_cell.length_a   1.000
_cell.length_b   1.000
_cell.length_c   1.000
_cell.angle_alpha   90.00
_cell.angle_beta   90.00
_cell.angle_gamma   90.00
#
_symmetry.space_group_name_H-M   'P 1'
#
loop_
_entity.id
_entity.type
_entity.pdbx_description
1 polymer ?
#
loop_
_entity_poly.entity_id
_entity_poly.type
_entity_poly.pdbx_seq_one_letter_code
_entity_poly.pdbx_strand_id
1 'polypeptide(L)'
;MSQLPYLDHDALLKLTAEAAHITQSCICTKTPLAGWTTLPLSLQDAQLTEVATLAPPDETEPTYAEHHPAGTHYASDDAPIALRHFPYNRCTVNRCRSCGRLFLRYQEGGGYFIDQRIRTLDPALVIDAAV
;
A
#
# COMPACT_ATOMS: atom_id res chain seq x y z
N MET A 1 -18.61 4.34 10.04
CA MET A 1 -17.36 4.00 9.36
C MET A 1 -17.53 4.44 7.92
N SER A 2 -16.80 5.46 7.49
CA SER A 2 -16.88 5.94 6.11
C SER A 2 -16.46 4.79 5.19
N GLN A 3 -17.32 4.39 4.26
CA GLN A 3 -16.98 3.37 3.28
C GLN A 3 -15.90 3.95 2.36
N LEU A 4 -14.68 3.40 2.41
CA LEU A 4 -13.60 3.81 1.54
C LEU A 4 -13.93 3.41 0.09
N PRO A 5 -13.66 4.26 -0.91
CA PRO A 5 -13.82 3.88 -2.30
C PRO A 5 -12.84 2.76 -2.65
N TYR A 6 -13.34 1.71 -3.29
CA TYR A 6 -12.51 0.67 -3.88
C TYR A 6 -11.81 1.22 -5.14
N LEU A 7 -10.53 0.91 -5.30
CA LEU A 7 -9.76 1.26 -6.50
C LEU A 7 -9.33 0.00 -7.24
N ASP A 8 -9.74 -0.10 -8.49
CA ASP A 8 -9.14 -1.02 -9.46
C ASP A 8 -7.77 -0.50 -9.95
N HIS A 9 -7.14 -1.26 -10.84
CA HIS A 9 -5.82 -0.94 -11.40
C HIS A 9 -5.77 0.46 -12.01
N ASP A 10 -6.73 0.81 -12.87
CA ASP A 10 -6.77 2.09 -13.56
C ASP A 10 -7.03 3.26 -12.60
N ALA A 11 -7.95 3.08 -11.65
CA ALA A 11 -8.26 4.10 -10.65
C ALA A 11 -7.07 4.34 -9.71
N LEU A 12 -6.33 3.29 -9.35
CA LEU A 12 -5.10 3.42 -8.57
C LEU A 12 -4.03 4.19 -9.33
N LEU A 13 -3.80 3.85 -10.60
CA LEU A 13 -2.82 4.57 -11.43
C LEU A 13 -3.17 6.05 -11.58
N LYS A 14 -4.44 6.40 -11.79
CA LYS A 14 -4.88 7.80 -11.81
C LYS A 14 -4.55 8.52 -10.50
N LEU A 15 -4.84 7.90 -9.36
CA LEU A 15 -4.53 8.46 -8.05
C LEU A 15 -3.01 8.68 -7.86
N THR A 16 -2.18 7.74 -8.32
CA THR A 16 -0.72 7.89 -8.25
C THR A 16 -0.18 9.00 -9.16
N ALA A 17 -0.77 9.19 -10.34
CA ALA A 17 -0.39 10.27 -11.25
C ALA A 17 -0.64 11.65 -10.63
N GLU A 18 -1.74 11.81 -9.86
CA GLU A 18 -2.00 13.04 -9.09
C GLU A 18 -0.88 13.33 -8.07
N ALA A 19 -0.27 12.29 -7.49
CA ALA A 19 0.78 12.42 -6.48
C ALA A 19 2.21 12.49 -7.06
N ALA A 20 2.39 12.27 -8.37
CA ALA A 20 3.70 12.12 -8.99
C ALA A 20 4.58 13.39 -8.94
N HIS A 21 3.98 14.57 -8.80
CA HIS A 21 4.70 15.85 -8.77
C HIS A 21 5.30 16.19 -7.39
N ILE A 22 5.07 15.36 -6.38
CA ILE A 22 5.45 15.61 -4.99
C ILE A 22 6.93 15.28 -4.78
N THR A 23 7.77 16.31 -4.83
CA THR A 23 9.25 16.19 -4.71
C THR A 23 9.80 16.79 -3.42
N GLN A 24 9.00 17.52 -2.65
CA GLN A 24 9.43 18.15 -1.41
C GLN A 24 9.84 17.14 -0.34
N SER A 25 10.81 17.53 0.49
CA SER A 25 11.20 16.76 1.67
C SER A 25 10.05 16.66 2.66
N CYS A 26 9.88 15.50 3.29
CA CYS A 26 8.84 15.26 4.27
C CYS A 26 9.28 14.19 5.28
N ILE A 27 8.76 14.27 6.50
CA ILE A 27 9.06 13.25 7.53
C ILE A 27 8.58 11.85 7.13
N CYS A 28 7.57 11.74 6.27
CA CYS A 28 7.09 10.44 5.75
C CYS A 28 8.12 9.69 4.89
N THR A 29 9.21 10.34 4.49
CA THR A 29 10.32 9.71 3.75
C THR A 29 11.60 9.60 4.59
N LYS A 30 11.54 9.84 5.91
CA LYS A 30 12.71 9.76 6.81
C LYS A 30 13.29 8.35 6.90
N THR A 31 12.41 7.35 6.85
CA THR A 31 12.76 5.93 6.77
C THR A 31 12.43 5.43 5.36
N PRO A 32 13.29 4.63 4.73
CA PRO A 32 12.93 3.96 3.48
C PRO A 32 11.70 3.06 3.68
N LEU A 33 10.70 3.22 2.81
CA LEU A 33 9.45 2.46 2.83
C LEU A 33 9.20 1.79 1.47
N ALA A 34 10.25 1.58 0.67
CA ALA A 34 10.11 1.06 -0.69
C ALA A 34 9.64 -0.41 -0.69
N GLY A 35 10.22 -1.27 0.14
CA GLY A 35 9.66 -2.58 0.51
C GLY A 35 8.67 -2.50 1.68
N TRP A 36 7.92 -3.58 1.91
CA TRP A 36 7.05 -3.68 3.08
C TRP A 36 7.85 -3.71 4.40
N THR A 37 7.39 -2.93 5.37
CA THR A 37 7.97 -2.90 6.71
C THR A 37 6.92 -2.58 7.77
N THR A 38 7.26 -2.77 9.05
CA THR A 38 6.47 -2.26 10.19
C THR A 38 6.41 -0.73 10.12
N LEU A 39 5.23 -0.17 10.40
CA LEU A 39 5.02 1.28 10.47
C LEU A 39 6.04 1.91 11.44
N PRO A 40 6.98 2.74 10.94
CA PRO A 40 8.00 3.31 11.81
C PRO A 40 7.40 4.25 12.84
N LEU A 41 7.88 4.21 14.08
CA LEU A 41 7.44 5.13 15.15
C LEU A 41 7.61 6.62 14.81
N SER A 42 8.52 6.94 13.87
CA SER A 42 8.74 8.29 13.35
C SER A 42 7.64 8.79 12.43
N LEU A 43 6.78 7.90 11.91
CA LEU A 43 5.65 8.21 11.05
C LEU A 43 4.37 7.84 11.78
N GLN A 44 3.75 8.83 12.40
CA GLN A 44 2.55 8.61 13.21
C GLN A 44 1.33 8.37 12.32
N ASP A 45 0.44 7.46 12.73
CA ASP A 45 -0.84 7.19 12.05
C ASP A 45 -1.62 8.46 11.71
N ALA A 46 -1.65 9.44 12.62
CA ALA A 46 -2.36 10.69 12.43
C ALA A 46 -1.85 11.51 11.21
N GLN A 47 -0.62 11.26 10.73
CA GLN A 47 -0.06 11.91 9.54
C GLN A 47 -0.55 11.26 8.24
N LEU A 48 -1.24 10.13 8.33
CA LEU A 48 -1.78 9.38 7.20
C LEU A 48 -3.31 9.48 7.21
N THR A 49 -3.90 9.58 6.03
CA THR A 49 -5.35 9.56 5.86
C THR A 49 -5.68 8.47 4.88
N GLU A 50 -6.53 7.54 5.27
CA GLU A 50 -7.09 6.55 4.35
C GLU A 50 -7.96 7.28 3.32
N VAL A 51 -7.66 7.08 2.04
CA VAL A 51 -8.37 7.71 0.92
C VAL A 51 -9.09 6.69 0.06
N ALA A 52 -8.72 5.42 0.14
CA ALA A 52 -9.27 4.33 -0.65
C ALA A 52 -8.93 2.95 -0.07
N THR A 53 -9.53 1.91 -0.62
CA THR A 53 -9.23 0.50 -0.33
C THR A 53 -8.91 -0.28 -1.61
N LEU A 54 -8.03 -1.27 -1.49
CA LEU A 54 -7.75 -2.28 -2.51
C LEU A 54 -8.44 -3.62 -2.18
N ALA A 55 -9.12 -3.72 -1.04
CA ALA A 55 -9.93 -4.88 -0.71
C ALA A 55 -11.19 -4.91 -1.58
N PRO A 56 -11.37 -5.94 -2.44
CA PRO A 56 -12.54 -6.02 -3.32
C PRO A 56 -13.82 -6.16 -2.49
N PRO A 57 -14.90 -5.43 -2.84
CA PRO A 57 -16.13 -5.45 -2.05
C PRO A 57 -16.84 -6.81 -2.06
N ASP A 58 -16.65 -7.59 -3.13
CA ASP A 58 -17.33 -8.87 -3.35
C ASP A 58 -16.49 -10.10 -2.96
N GLU A 59 -15.26 -9.89 -2.46
CA GLU A 59 -14.32 -10.96 -2.12
C GLU A 59 -14.11 -11.02 -0.60
N THR A 60 -14.83 -11.92 0.06
CA THR A 60 -14.81 -12.02 1.53
C THR A 60 -13.55 -12.69 2.06
N GLU A 61 -12.95 -13.60 1.28
CA GLU A 61 -11.74 -14.33 1.62
C GLU A 61 -10.68 -14.17 0.52
N PRO A 62 -9.99 -13.02 0.46
CA PRO A 62 -8.99 -12.78 -0.58
C PRO A 62 -7.84 -13.79 -0.49
N THR A 63 -7.19 -14.09 -1.61
CA THR A 63 -6.06 -15.04 -1.62
C THR A 63 -4.89 -14.60 -0.73
N TYR A 64 -4.16 -15.55 -0.14
CA TYR A 64 -2.88 -15.32 0.55
C TYR A 64 -1.66 -15.56 -0.36
N ALA A 65 -1.88 -15.88 -1.64
CA ALA A 65 -0.81 -16.07 -2.61
C ALA A 65 -0.09 -14.74 -2.89
N GLU A 66 1.23 -14.74 -2.76
CA GLU A 66 2.10 -13.64 -3.19
C GLU A 66 2.45 -13.77 -4.68
N HIS A 67 2.73 -12.63 -5.33
CA HIS A 67 3.10 -12.59 -6.75
C HIS A 67 4.52 -12.07 -6.93
N HIS A 68 5.48 -12.98 -7.20
CA HIS A 68 6.90 -12.65 -7.33
C HIS A 68 7.55 -13.35 -8.55
N PRO A 69 7.14 -13.02 -9.80
CA PRO A 69 7.62 -13.69 -11.01
C PRO A 69 9.12 -13.52 -11.28
N ALA A 70 9.71 -12.43 -10.77
CA ALA A 70 11.14 -12.14 -10.88
C ALA A 70 11.96 -12.62 -9.67
N GLY A 71 11.38 -13.40 -8.76
CA GLY A 71 12.07 -13.90 -7.57
C GLY A 71 12.30 -12.84 -6.48
N THR A 72 11.55 -11.74 -6.52
CA THR A 72 11.48 -10.78 -5.40
C THR A 72 10.80 -11.44 -4.19
N HIS A 73 10.80 -10.76 -3.05
CA HIS A 73 10.12 -11.20 -1.84
C HIS A 73 9.37 -10.03 -1.20
N TYR A 74 8.55 -10.33 -0.19
CA TYR A 74 7.73 -9.38 0.55
C TYR A 74 8.40 -8.02 0.87
N ALA A 75 9.64 -8.04 1.36
CA ALA A 75 10.39 -6.85 1.76
C ALA A 75 11.26 -6.24 0.65
N SER A 76 11.22 -6.77 -0.59
CA SER A 76 12.01 -6.21 -1.69
C SER A 76 11.48 -4.85 -2.11
N ASP A 77 12.39 -3.90 -2.34
CA ASP A 77 12.04 -2.57 -2.81
C ASP A 77 11.37 -2.58 -4.19
N ASP A 78 11.79 -3.51 -5.05
CA ASP A 78 11.31 -3.72 -6.42
C ASP A 78 10.23 -4.81 -6.53
N ALA A 79 9.68 -5.30 -5.40
CA ALA A 79 8.56 -6.24 -5.44
C ALA A 79 7.36 -5.63 -6.19
N PRO A 80 6.71 -6.37 -7.09
CA PRO A 80 5.56 -5.83 -7.81
C PRO A 80 4.38 -5.57 -6.86
N ILE A 81 3.60 -4.55 -7.18
CA ILE A 81 2.34 -4.20 -6.53
C ILE A 81 1.21 -4.84 -7.35
N ALA A 82 0.90 -6.09 -7.03
CA ALA A 82 -0.10 -6.91 -7.70
C ALA A 82 -1.41 -6.88 -6.91
N LEU A 83 -2.35 -6.00 -7.28
CA LEU A 83 -3.53 -5.65 -6.47
C LEU A 83 -4.37 -6.84 -6.01
N ARG A 84 -4.46 -7.90 -6.82
CA ARG A 84 -5.28 -9.09 -6.54
C ARG A 84 -4.58 -10.13 -5.64
N HIS A 85 -3.32 -9.93 -5.30
CA HIS A 85 -2.49 -10.85 -4.52
C HIS A 85 -2.21 -10.31 -3.12
N PHE A 86 -1.74 -11.20 -2.23
CA PHE A 86 -1.30 -10.80 -0.91
C PHE A 86 0.01 -9.99 -0.99
N PRO A 87 0.17 -8.93 -0.17
CA PRO A 87 -0.80 -8.37 0.79
C PRO A 87 -1.74 -7.29 0.20
N TYR A 88 -1.59 -6.95 -1.08
CA TYR A 88 -2.24 -5.79 -1.70
C TYR A 88 -3.77 -5.87 -1.71
N ASN A 89 -4.33 -7.06 -1.89
CA ASN A 89 -5.78 -7.31 -1.90
C ASN A 89 -6.48 -7.09 -0.55
N ARG A 90 -5.75 -6.61 0.46
CA ARG A 90 -6.24 -6.26 1.80
C ARG A 90 -5.83 -4.86 2.23
N CYS A 91 -5.17 -4.11 1.35
CA CYS A 91 -4.57 -2.84 1.72
C CYS A 91 -5.58 -1.69 1.70
N THR A 92 -5.38 -0.73 2.60
CA THR A 92 -5.89 0.63 2.44
C THR A 92 -4.84 1.51 1.76
N VAL A 93 -5.29 2.42 0.90
CA VAL A 93 -4.45 3.44 0.29
C VAL A 93 -4.48 4.67 1.18
N ASN A 94 -3.30 5.11 1.60
CA ASN A 94 -3.12 6.17 2.58
C ASN A 94 -2.37 7.33 1.95
N ARG A 95 -2.81 8.55 2.25
CA ARG A 95 -2.18 9.79 1.80
C ARG A 95 -1.53 10.50 2.98
N CYS A 96 -0.26 10.90 2.82
CA CYS A 96 0.40 11.76 3.79
C CYS A 96 -0.28 13.14 3.82
N ARG A 97 -0.74 13.58 4.99
CA ARG A 97 -1.40 14.87 5.20
C ARG A 97 -0.49 16.07 4.89
N SER A 98 0.82 15.91 5.05
CA SER A 98 1.78 17.00 4.90
C SER A 98 2.28 17.21 3.48
N CYS A 99 2.51 16.13 2.72
CA CYS A 99 3.06 16.24 1.36
C CYS A 99 2.17 15.65 0.27
N GLY A 100 1.21 14.77 0.60
CA GLY A 100 0.33 14.12 -0.38
C GLY A 100 0.83 12.79 -0.94
N ARG A 101 2.03 12.32 -0.56
CA ARG A 101 2.55 11.01 -1.00
C ARG A 101 1.63 9.87 -0.57
N LEU A 102 1.60 8.84 -1.40
CA LEU A 102 0.72 7.69 -1.22
C LEU A 102 1.50 6.49 -0.67
N PHE A 103 0.82 5.73 0.19
CA PHE A 103 1.32 4.54 0.84
C PHE A 103 0.24 3.47 0.84
N LEU A 104 0.66 2.21 0.76
CA LEU A 104 -0.18 1.05 1.01
C LEU A 104 0.00 0.63 2.46
N ARG A 105 -1.10 0.29 3.12
CA ARG A 105 -1.08 -0.22 4.49
C ARG A 105 -2.02 -1.38 4.65
N TYR A 106 -1.64 -2.33 5.48
CA TYR A 106 -2.55 -3.36 5.96
C TYR A 106 -2.16 -3.77 7.37
N GLN A 107 -3.09 -4.43 8.05
CA GLN A 107 -2.84 -4.98 9.37
C GLN A 107 -2.46 -6.45 9.24
N GLU A 108 -1.27 -6.81 9.72
CA GLU A 108 -0.84 -8.19 9.85
C GLU A 108 -1.20 -8.69 11.25
N GLY A 109 -2.08 -9.70 11.32
CA GLY A 109 -2.47 -10.34 12.58
C GLY A 109 -1.77 -11.68 12.75
N GLY A 110 -1.06 -11.85 13.87
CA GLY A 110 -0.63 -13.14 14.39
C GLY A 110 -1.44 -13.54 15.63
N GLY A 111 -1.24 -14.74 16.16
CA GLY A 111 -2.02 -15.25 17.29
C GLY A 111 -2.03 -14.37 18.55
N TYR A 112 -0.98 -13.55 18.76
CA TYR A 112 -0.84 -12.67 19.93
C TYR A 112 -0.35 -11.24 19.60
N PHE A 113 -0.19 -10.90 18.32
CA PHE A 113 0.30 -9.59 17.93
C PHE A 113 -0.46 -9.04 16.74
N ILE A 114 -0.50 -7.72 16.67
CA ILE A 114 -1.00 -6.97 15.53
C ILE A 114 0.14 -6.05 15.11
N ASP A 115 0.55 -6.15 13.85
CA ASP A 115 1.53 -5.26 13.25
C ASP A 115 0.91 -4.42 12.14
N GLN A 116 1.18 -3.12 12.16
CA GLN A 116 0.75 -2.20 11.10
C GLN A 116 1.84 -2.18 10.04
N ARG A 117 1.54 -2.71 8.86
CA ARG A 117 2.49 -2.74 7.75
C ARG A 117 2.30 -1.54 6.86
N ILE A 118 3.40 -1.04 6.31
CA ILE A 118 3.40 0.09 5.38
C ILE A 118 4.41 -0.13 4.25
N ARG A 119 4.06 0.36 3.07
CA ARG A 119 4.91 0.43 1.88
C ARG A 119 4.57 1.69 1.08
N THR A 120 5.53 2.31 0.42
CA THR A 120 5.29 3.39 -0.55
C THR A 120 4.52 2.85 -1.76
N LEU A 121 3.51 3.59 -2.21
CA LEU A 121 2.82 3.27 -3.45
C LEU A 121 3.60 3.89 -4.63
N ASP A 122 4.50 3.09 -5.21
CA ASP A 122 5.24 3.47 -6.42
C ASP A 122 4.47 3.04 -7.68
N PRO A 123 4.01 3.97 -8.53
CA PRO A 123 3.31 3.64 -9.76
C PRO A 123 4.12 2.75 -10.71
N ALA A 124 5.45 2.83 -10.71
CA ALA A 124 6.31 2.03 -11.59
C ALA A 124 6.27 0.53 -11.27
N LEU A 125 5.84 0.16 -10.06
CA LEU A 125 5.74 -1.22 -9.60
C LEU A 125 4.32 -1.77 -9.67
N VAL A 126 3.32 -0.95 -10.01
CA VAL A 126 1.93 -1.38 -10.14
C VAL A 126 1.76 -2.20 -11.41
N ILE A 127 1.30 -3.44 -11.25
CA ILE A 127 1.06 -4.37 -12.36
C ILE A 127 -0.38 -4.86 -12.37
N ASP A 128 -0.88 -5.23 -13.55
CA ASP A 128 -2.14 -5.95 -13.71
C ASP A 128 -1.87 -7.45 -13.84
N ALA A 129 -1.72 -8.11 -12.69
CA ALA A 129 -1.56 -9.56 -12.62
C ALA A 129 -2.93 -10.23 -12.39
N ALA A 130 -3.27 -11.20 -13.23
CA ALA A 130 -4.38 -12.10 -12.99
C ALA A 130 -4.11 -13.01 -11.77
N VAL A 131 -5.18 -13.41 -11.08
CA VAL A 131 -5.15 -14.41 -9.98
C VAL A 131 -5.00 -15.81 -10.57
#